data_AF-Q8DZ51-F1
#
_entry.id   AF-Q8DZ51-F1
#
_cell.length_a   1.000
_cell.length_b   1.000
_cell.length_c   1.000
_cell.angle_alpha   90.00
_cell.angle_beta   90.00
_cell.angle_gamma   90.00
#
_symmetry.space_group_name_H-M   'P 1'
#
loop_
_entity.id
_entity.type
_entity.pdbx_description
1 polymer ?
#
loop_
_entity_poly.entity_id
_entity_poly.type
_entity_poly.pdbx_seq_one_letter_code
_entity_poly.pdbx_strand_id
1 'polypeptide(L)' 'MSRQFDDIIFIKANRIILLLDQKEYDVTNHLTELVDELAKLKSR' A
#
# COMPACT_ATOMS: atom_id res chain seq x y z
N MET A 1 16.31 1.64 24.27
CA MET A 1 15.00 0.99 23.99
C MET A 1 14.69 1.18 22.53
N SER A 2 14.92 0.16 21.70
CA SER A 2 14.50 0.15 20.29
C SER A 2 12.97 0.19 20.27
N ARG A 3 12.37 1.31 19.84
CA ARG A 3 10.93 1.35 19.56
C ARG A 3 10.72 0.38 18.41
N GLN A 4 10.01 -0.71 18.68
CA GLN A 4 9.62 -1.67 17.68
C GLN A 4 8.60 -0.94 16.79
N PHE A 5 9.05 -0.49 15.63
CA PHE A 5 8.17 0.09 14.62
C PHE A 5 7.69 -1.10 13.80
N ASP A 6 6.49 -1.58 14.12
CA ASP A 6 5.83 -2.52 13.25
C ASP A 6 5.33 -1.69 12.06
N ASP A 7 6.02 -1.81 10.93
CA ASP A 7 5.48 -1.34 9.65
C ASP A 7 4.15 -2.08 9.43
N ILE A 8 3.05 -1.32 9.32
CA ILE A 8 1.70 -1.88 9.27
C ILE A 8 1.01 -1.45 7.98
N ILE A 9 0.36 -2.40 7.35
CA ILE A 9 -0.58 -2.16 6.24
C ILE A 9 -1.98 -2.24 6.81
N PHE A 10 -2.79 -1.21 6.59
CA PHE A 10 -4.18 -1.19 7.07
C PHE A 10 -5.10 -0.45 6.10
N ILE A 11 -6.41 -0.69 6.28
CA ILE A 11 -7.46 -0.04 5.49
C ILE A 11 -8.11 1.06 6.33
N LYS A 12 -8.16 2.29 5.79
CA LYS A 12 -8.79 3.46 6.42
C LYS A 12 -9.63 4.18 5.37
N ALA A 13 -10.92 4.40 5.64
CA ALA A 13 -11.83 5.06 4.71
C ALA A 13 -11.79 4.50 3.27
N ASN A 14 -11.71 3.17 3.13
CA ASN A 14 -11.59 2.48 1.85
C ASN A 14 -10.31 2.86 1.04
N ARG A 15 -9.24 3.20 1.75
CA ARG A 15 -7.88 3.44 1.23
C ARG A 15 -6.92 2.48 1.90
N ILE A 16 -5.94 1.98 1.15
CA ILE A 16 -4.83 1.16 1.65
C ILE A 16 -3.71 2.10 2.09
N ILE A 17 -3.41 2.08 3.39
CA ILE A 17 -2.40 2.93 4.01
C ILE A 17 -1.22 2.06 4.45
N LEU A 18 -0.01 2.50 4.12
CA LEU A 18 1.22 1.99 4.71
C LEU A 18 1.66 2.94 5.81
N LEU A 19 1.86 2.41 7.02
CA LEU A 19 2.58 3.10 8.07
C LEU A 19 4.04 2.68 8.00
N LEU A 20 4.91 3.62 7.61
CA LEU A 20 6.36 3.43 7.58
C LEU A 20 7.01 4.58 8.34
N ASP A 21 7.91 4.29 9.28
CA ASP A 21 8.62 5.32 10.06
C ASP A 21 7.68 6.38 10.67
N GLN A 22 6.51 5.96 11.17
CA GLN A 22 5.46 6.82 11.72
C GLN A 22 4.77 7.78 10.71
N LYS A 23 4.97 7.58 9.41
CA LYS A 23 4.29 8.34 8.35
C LYS A 23 3.26 7.46 7.66
N GLU A 24 2.07 8.03 7.43
CA GLU A 24 1.01 7.40 6.65
C GLU A 24 1.24 7.69 5.15
N TYR A 25 1.24 6.63 4.34
CA TYR A 25 1.31 6.70 2.89
C TYR A 25 0.05 6.07 2.29
N ASP A 26 -0.77 6.86 1.59
CA ASP A 26 -1.87 6.32 0.78
C ASP A 26 -1.32 5.75 -0.52
N VAL A 27 -1.33 4.42 -0.60
CA VAL A 27 -0.83 3.67 -1.77
C VAL A 27 -1.96 3.11 -2.63
N THR A 28 -3.21 3.44 -2.34
CA THR A 28 -4.39 2.85 -3.00
C THR A 28 -4.33 2.98 -4.52
N ASN A 29 -4.03 4.19 -5.01
CA ASN A 29 -3.98 4.45 -6.45
C ASN A 29 -2.81 3.71 -7.11
N HIS A 30 -1.64 3.73 -6.47
CA HIS A 30 -0.44 3.05 -6.97
C HIS A 30 -0.65 1.53 -7.07
N LEU A 31 -1.34 0.93 -6.09
CA LEU A 31 -1.68 -0.49 -6.13
C LEU A 31 -2.74 -0.80 -7.19
N THR A 32 -3.72 0.11 -7.37
CA THR A 32 -4.74 -0.04 -8.43
C THR A 32 -4.10 -0.03 -9.81
N GLU A 33 -3.25 0.96 -10.09
CA GLU A 33 -2.50 1.07 -11.35
C GLU A 33 -1.63 -0.16 -11.60
N LEU A 34 -0.93 -0.65 -10.57
CA LEU A 34 -0.13 -1.86 -10.69
C LEU A 34 -0.96 -3.08 -11.08
N VAL A 35 -2.12 -3.27 -10.45
CA VAL A 35 -3.03 -4.38 -10.78
C VAL A 35 -3.53 -4.27 -12.22
N ASP A 36 -3.87 -3.07 -12.68
CA ASP A 36 -4.32 -2.83 -14.06
C ASP A 36 -3.22 -3.15 -15.07
N GLU A 37 -1.98 -2.73 -14.83
CA GLU A 37 -0.85 -3.06 -15.70
C GLU A 37 -0.55 -4.57 -15.71
N LEU A 38 -0.62 -5.23 -14.56
CA LEU A 38 -0.46 -6.69 -14.48
C LEU A 38 -1.57 -7.43 -15.23
N ALA A 39 -2.81 -6.93 -15.17
CA ALA A 39 -3.92 -7.48 -15.94
C ALA A 39 -3.70 -7.36 -17.45
N LYS A 40 -3.17 -6.23 -17.93
CA LYS A 40 -2.79 -6.03 -19.33
C LYS A 40 -1.72 -7.04 -19.77
N LEU A 41 -0.74 -7.33 -18.91
CA LEU A 41 0.30 -8.31 -19.19
C LEU A 41 -0.23 -9.75 -19.23
N LYS A 42 -1.20 -10.10 -18.39
CA LYS A 42 -1.84 -11.44 -18.37
C LYS A 42 -2.74 -11.69 -19.59
N SER A 43 -3.23 -10.63 -20.24
CA SER A 43 -4.05 -10.71 -21.45
C SER A 43 -3.24 -10.95 -22.73
N ARG A 44 -1.91 -11.07 -22.64
CA ARG A 44 -1.00 -11.48 -23.72
C ARG A 44 -0.63 -12.94 -23.58
#